data_AF-A0A381WIS8-F1
#
_entry.id   AF-A0A381WIS8-F1
#
_cell.length_a   1.000
_cell.length_b   1.000
_cell.length_c   1.000
_cell.angle_alpha   90.00
_cell.angle_beta   90.00
_cell.angle_gamma   90.00
#
_symmetry.space_group_name_H-M   'P 1'
#
loop_
_entity.id
_entity.type
_entity.pdbx_description
1 polymer ?
#
loop_
_entity_poly.entity_id
_entity_poly.type
_entity_poly.pdbx_seq_one_letter_code
_entity_poly.pdbx_strand_id
1 'polypeptide(L)'
;IETAALILGGAVLLFTIIAARAWPSADAVVLEHTHETESHQHEHAHDEHHRHDHDGTEAREPHSHSHGHESVRHSHPFVIDDHHAHWPAV
;
A
#
# COMPACT_ATOMS: atom_id res chain seq x y z
N ILE A 1 -19.50 36.57 8.31
CA ILE A 1 -19.80 35.19 7.85
C ILE A 1 -19.81 35.13 6.32
N GLU A 2 -20.54 36.01 5.64
CA GLU A 2 -20.66 36.04 4.17
C GLU A 2 -19.33 36.15 3.40
N THR A 3 -18.47 37.13 3.74
CA THR A 3 -17.16 37.29 3.07
C THR A 3 -16.25 36.07 3.27
N ALA A 4 -16.24 35.50 4.47
CA ALA A 4 -15.46 34.30 4.76
C ALA A 4 -15.96 33.10 3.96
N ALA A 5 -17.29 32.95 3.83
CA ALA A 5 -17.90 31.88 3.03
C ALA A 5 -17.55 32.02 1.54
N LEU A 6 -17.56 33.24 1.00
CA LEU A 6 -17.19 33.50 -0.40
C LEU A 6 -15.70 33.20 -0.66
N ILE A 7 -14.81 33.60 0.25
CA ILE A 7 -13.37 33.32 0.14
C ILE A 7 -13.11 31.80 0.18
N LEU A 8 -13.68 31.11 1.16
CA LEU A 8 -13.48 29.67 1.32
C LEU A 8 -14.10 28.89 0.15
N GLY A 9 -15.31 29.25 -0.30
CA GLY A 9 -15.95 28.63 -1.45
C GLY A 9 -15.15 28.85 -2.74
N GLY A 10 -14.65 30.07 -2.96
CA GLY A 10 -13.78 30.37 -4.10
C GLY A 10 -12.46 29.59 -4.06
N ALA A 11 -11.84 29.48 -2.88
CA ALA A 11 -10.62 28.69 -2.70
C ALA A 11 -10.88 27.21 -2.99
N VAL A 12 -11.96 26.62 -2.47
CA VAL A 12 -12.35 25.24 -2.76
C VAL A 12 -12.52 25.04 -4.27
N LEU A 13 -13.28 25.90 -4.93
CA LEU A 13 -13.53 25.78 -6.38
C LEU A 13 -12.22 25.85 -7.18
N LEU A 14 -11.35 26.81 -6.84
CA LEU A 14 -10.05 26.98 -7.48
C LEU A 14 -9.17 25.74 -7.32
N PHE A 15 -9.01 25.24 -6.09
CA PHE A 15 -8.18 24.07 -5.83
C PHE A 15 -8.75 22.80 -6.44
N THR A 16 -10.08 22.62 -6.48
CA THR A 16 -10.70 21.50 -7.19
C THR A 16 -10.39 21.55 -8.69
N ILE A 17 -10.46 22.72 -9.33
CA ILE A 17 -10.13 22.87 -10.75
C ILE A 17 -8.64 22.57 -11.00
N ILE A 18 -7.76 23.06 -10.13
CA ILE A 18 -6.32 22.79 -10.22
C ILE A 18 -6.07 21.28 -10.10
N ALA A 19 -6.65 20.62 -9.10
CA ALA A 19 -6.49 19.18 -8.89
C ALA A 19 -7.01 18.38 -10.09
N ALA A 20 -8.19 18.69 -10.62
CA ALA A 20 -8.76 18.01 -11.77
C ALA A 20 -7.92 18.16 -13.05
N ARG A 21 -7.12 19.23 -13.17
CA ARG A 21 -6.23 19.49 -14.31
C ARG A 21 -4.84 18.89 -14.13
N ALA A 22 -4.34 18.90 -12.90
CA ALA A 22 -3.03 18.34 -12.55
C ALA A 22 -3.07 16.83 -12.37
N TRP A 23 -4.25 16.22 -12.17
CA TRP A 23 -4.39 14.79 -11.99
C TRP A 23 -3.95 14.02 -13.24
N PRO A 24 -2.99 13.09 -13.13
CA PRO A 24 -2.55 12.25 -14.25
C PRO A 24 -3.62 11.19 -14.56
N SER A 25 -4.56 11.55 -15.46
CA SER A 25 -5.66 10.65 -15.87
C SER A 25 -5.23 9.47 -16.76
N ALA A 26 -3.96 9.44 -17.17
CA ALA A 26 -3.41 8.45 -18.11
C ALA A 26 -2.48 7.42 -17.43
N ASP A 27 -2.33 7.46 -16.10
CA ASP A 27 -1.51 6.48 -15.40
C ASP A 27 -2.13 5.09 -15.51
N ALA A 28 -1.28 4.10 -15.74
CA ALA A 28 -1.71 2.71 -15.83
C ALA A 28 -2.34 2.31 -14.49
N VAL A 29 -3.62 1.94 -14.54
CA VAL A 29 -4.37 1.53 -13.33
C VAL A 29 -3.67 0.37 -12.63
N VAL A 30 -3.12 -0.56 -13.41
CA VAL A 30 -2.34 -1.70 -12.94
C VAL A 30 -0.86 -1.43 -13.18
N LEU A 31 -0.07 -1.43 -12.11
CA LEU A 31 1.39 -1.29 -12.16
C LEU A 31 2.05 -2.63 -11.86
N GLU A 32 3.07 -2.99 -12.63
CA GLU A 32 3.98 -4.08 -12.28
C GLU A 32 5.09 -3.52 -11.39
N HIS A 33 5.34 -4.16 -10.26
CA HIS A 33 6.45 -3.82 -9.37
C HIS A 33 7.03 -5.05 -8.68
N THR A 34 8.21 -4.86 -8.12
CA THR A 34 8.94 -5.89 -7.37
C THR A 34 8.96 -5.50 -5.90
N HIS A 35 8.43 -6.37 -5.03
CA HIS A 35 8.73 -6.32 -3.60
C HIS A 35 10.14 -6.89 -3.42
N GLU A 36 11.02 -6.14 -2.76
CA GLU A 36 12.32 -6.65 -2.37
C GLU A 36 12.17 -7.76 -1.33
N THR A 37 13.26 -8.49 -1.08
CA THR A 37 13.28 -9.50 -0.03
C THR A 37 12.98 -8.83 1.31
N GLU A 38 11.89 -9.24 1.95
CA GLU A 38 11.49 -8.75 3.26
C GLU A 38 11.63 -9.84 4.31
N SER A 39 12.04 -9.45 5.51
CA SER A 39 12.03 -10.32 6.68
C SER A 39 11.17 -9.67 7.75
N HIS A 40 10.19 -10.43 8.24
CA HIS A 40 9.26 -9.96 9.24
C HIS A 40 8.94 -11.03 10.29
N GLN A 41 8.33 -10.58 11.38
CA GLN A 41 7.89 -11.42 12.48
C GLN A 41 6.49 -10.96 12.89
N HIS A 42 5.52 -11.86 12.77
CA HIS A 42 4.17 -11.65 13.24
C HIS A 42 3.57 -12.98 13.70
N GLU A 43 2.58 -12.89 14.59
CA GLU A 43 1.84 -14.05 15.07
C GLU A 43 0.97 -14.61 13.93
N HIS A 44 1.10 -15.91 13.65
CA HIS A 44 0.35 -16.59 12.61
C HIS A 44 -0.08 -18.00 13.04
N ALA A 45 -1.00 -18.54 12.24
CA ALA A 45 -1.40 -19.94 12.22
C ALA A 45 -1.30 -20.44 10.78
N HIS A 46 -1.05 -21.73 10.58
CA HIS A 46 -0.91 -22.31 9.25
C HIS A 46 -2.26 -22.34 8.51
N ASP A 47 -2.36 -21.56 7.45
CA ASP A 47 -3.43 -21.60 6.45
C ASP A 47 -2.86 -21.86 5.05
N GLU A 48 -3.64 -21.62 3.99
CA GLU A 48 -3.18 -21.75 2.60
C GLU A 48 -1.99 -20.80 2.30
N HIS A 49 -1.95 -19.64 2.94
CA HIS A 49 -0.97 -18.58 2.71
C HIS A 49 0.31 -18.77 3.55
N HIS A 50 0.20 -19.37 4.74
CA HIS A 50 1.31 -19.54 5.69
C HIS A 50 1.90 -20.96 5.70
N ARG A 51 1.88 -21.64 4.56
CA ARG A 51 2.38 -23.02 4.45
C ARG A 51 3.90 -23.05 4.27
N HIS A 52 4.63 -23.37 5.33
CA HIS A 52 6.08 -23.58 5.31
C HIS A 52 6.50 -24.71 6.26
N ASP A 53 7.70 -25.27 6.03
CA ASP A 53 8.25 -26.32 6.88
C ASP A 53 8.91 -25.73 8.13
N HIS A 54 8.74 -26.47 9.23
CA HIS A 54 9.27 -26.18 10.56
C HIS A 54 10.40 -27.13 10.93
N ASP A 55 11.32 -26.68 11.77
CA ASP A 55 12.39 -27.55 12.30
C ASP A 55 11.96 -28.32 13.56
N GLY A 56 10.78 -28.00 14.10
CA GLY A 56 10.16 -28.67 15.24
C GLY A 56 10.46 -28.03 16.59
N THR A 57 11.14 -26.88 16.62
CA THR A 57 11.43 -26.11 17.84
C THR A 57 10.39 -25.02 18.15
N GLU A 58 9.39 -24.87 17.28
CA GLU A 58 8.42 -23.79 17.31
C GLU A 58 7.39 -23.99 18.44
N ALA A 59 6.84 -22.87 18.91
CA ALA A 59 5.76 -22.89 19.90
C ALA A 59 4.46 -23.44 19.28
N ARG A 60 3.53 -23.87 20.15
CA ARG A 60 2.17 -24.23 19.72
C ARG A 60 1.50 -23.03 19.06
N GLU A 61 0.75 -23.27 17.99
CA GLU A 61 -0.02 -22.23 17.31
C GLU A 61 -1.08 -21.59 18.21
N PRO A 62 -1.40 -20.30 18.00
CA PRO A 62 -0.68 -19.38 17.10
C PRO A 62 0.72 -19.05 17.65
N HIS A 63 1.70 -18.88 16.78
CA HIS A 63 3.07 -18.59 17.16
C HIS A 63 3.69 -17.49 16.30
N SER A 64 4.84 -16.97 16.73
CA SER A 64 5.58 -15.90 16.05
C SER A 64 7.06 -16.26 15.97
N HIS A 65 7.61 -16.20 14.76
CA HIS A 65 9.03 -16.34 14.48
C HIS A 65 9.40 -15.46 13.29
N SER A 66 10.69 -15.15 13.17
CA SER A 66 11.20 -14.43 12.01
C SER A 66 11.13 -15.34 10.79
N HIS A 67 10.47 -14.89 9.73
CA HIS A 67 10.52 -15.53 8.42
C HIS A 67 10.77 -14.50 7.33
N GLY A 68 11.32 -14.95 6.21
CA GLY A 68 11.65 -14.13 5.05
C GLY A 68 10.80 -14.49 3.84
N HIS A 69 10.40 -13.47 3.09
CA HIS A 69 9.82 -13.62 1.76
C HIS A 69 10.89 -13.29 0.71
N GLU A 70 11.05 -14.16 -0.28
CA GLU A 70 11.88 -13.86 -1.45
C GLU A 70 11.28 -12.70 -2.25
N SER A 71 12.10 -12.08 -3.09
CA SER A 71 11.59 -10.99 -3.93
C SER A 71 10.50 -11.50 -4.88
N VAL A 72 9.39 -10.77 -4.92
CA VAL A 72 8.22 -11.11 -5.73
C VAL A 72 7.97 -9.98 -6.71
N ARG A 73 7.85 -10.33 -8.00
CA ARG A 73 7.37 -9.42 -9.04
C ARG A 73 5.92 -9.74 -9.35
N HIS A 74 5.05 -8.76 -9.19
CA HIS A 74 3.61 -8.90 -9.43
C HIS A 74 3.00 -7.59 -9.94
N SER A 75 1.71 -7.63 -10.28
CA SER A 75 0.99 -6.46 -10.79
C SER A 75 -0.42 -6.38 -10.21
N HIS A 76 -0.82 -5.21 -9.72
CA HIS A 76 -2.18 -4.97 -9.24
C HIS A 76 -2.54 -3.49 -9.40
N PRO A 77 -3.81 -3.12 -9.21
CA PRO A 77 -4.18 -1.71 -9.15
C PRO A 77 -3.36 -0.98 -8.09
N PHE A 78 -2.65 0.09 -8.47
CA PHE A 78 -1.84 0.83 -7.51
C PHE A 78 -2.73 1.84 -6.76
N VAL A 79 -2.75 1.73 -5.44
CA VAL A 79 -3.53 2.60 -4.55
C VAL A 79 -2.60 3.04 -3.43
N ILE A 80 -2.69 4.31 -3.02
CA ILE A 80 -1.96 4.80 -1.85
C ILE A 80 -2.57 4.16 -0.60
N ASP A 81 -1.79 3.29 0.06
CA ASP A 81 -2.13 2.58 1.29
C ASP A 81 -0.91 2.53 2.23
N ASP A 82 -1.00 1.76 3.32
CA ASP A 82 0.09 1.64 4.30
C ASP A 82 1.37 1.02 3.71
N HIS A 83 1.25 0.24 2.62
CA HIS A 83 2.39 -0.36 1.92
C HIS A 83 2.91 0.56 0.80
N HIS A 84 2.04 1.36 0.19
CA HIS A 84 2.30 2.25 -0.94
C HIS A 84 2.09 3.72 -0.56
N ALA A 85 2.86 4.22 0.40
CA ALA A 85 2.68 5.57 0.94
C ALA A 85 2.88 6.70 -0.10
N HIS A 86 3.53 6.39 -1.24
CA HIS A 86 3.83 7.35 -2.29
C HIS A 86 3.62 6.71 -3.66
N TRP A 87 3.25 7.54 -4.63
CA TRP A 87 3.28 7.13 -6.03
C TRP A 87 4.71 6.77 -6.45
N PRO A 88 4.90 5.77 -7.31
CA PRO A 88 6.22 5.46 -7.85
C PRO A 88 6.75 6.67 -8.61
N ALA A 89 7.94 7.14 -8.24
CA ALA A 89 8.64 8.14 -9.03
C ALA A 89 9.24 7.45 -10.26
N VAL A 90 9.08 8.07 -11.43
CA VAL A 90 9.70 7.63 -12.69
C VAL A 90 11.21 7.69 -12.61
#